data_AF-A0A9D7WJU8-F1
#
_entry.id   AF-A0A9D7WJU8-F1
#
_cell.length_a   1.000
_cell.length_b   1.000
_cell.length_c   1.000
_cell.angle_alpha   90.00
_cell.angle_beta   90.00
_cell.angle_gamma   90.00
#
_symmetry.space_group_name_H-M   'P 1'
#
loop_
_entity.id
_entity.type
_entity.pdbx_description
1 polymer ?
#
loop_
_entity_poly.entity_id
_entity_poly.type
_entity_poly.pdbx_seq_one_letter_code
_entity_poly.pdbx_strand_id
1 'polypeptide(L)'
;GNGPISAFVNAMRDEFELSFRLSDFGQNTRSATSKAEAAAYVELVTNDGQSVYGVGIDTSITIAPILAVVSAINKMIAARE
;
A
#
# COMPACT_ATOMS: atom_id res chain seq x y z
N GLY A 1 -8.03 -10.91 -9.67
CA GLY A 1 -8.08 -9.45 -9.40
C GLY A 1 -7.43 -8.69 -10.54
N ASN A 2 -7.81 -7.42 -10.75
CA ASN A 2 -7.37 -6.56 -11.87
C ASN A 2 -5.91 -6.03 -11.77
N GLY A 3 -5.01 -6.72 -11.05
CA GLY A 3 -3.59 -6.34 -10.94
C GLY A 3 -2.86 -6.90 -9.71
N PRO A 4 -1.51 -6.84 -9.68
CA PRO A 4 -0.68 -7.43 -8.62
C PRO A 4 -0.94 -6.82 -7.24
N ILE A 5 -1.21 -5.52 -7.14
CA ILE A 5 -1.51 -4.83 -5.88
C ILE A 5 -2.83 -5.32 -5.28
N SER A 6 -3.87 -5.47 -6.12
CA SER A 6 -5.17 -5.99 -5.66
C SER A 6 -5.06 -7.43 -5.18
N ALA A 7 -4.26 -8.26 -5.85
CA ALA A 7 -4.01 -9.63 -5.40
C ALA A 7 -3.28 -9.64 -4.05
N PHE A 8 -2.24 -8.83 -3.88
CA PHE A 8 -1.50 -8.71 -2.63
C PHE A 8 -2.40 -8.23 -1.47
N VAL A 9 -3.17 -7.17 -1.69
CA VAL A 9 -4.11 -6.64 -0.68
C VAL A 9 -5.14 -7.70 -0.27
N ASN A 10 -5.68 -8.45 -1.23
CA ASN A 10 -6.64 -9.51 -0.92
C ASN A 10 -5.99 -10.64 -0.12
N ALA A 11 -4.78 -11.08 -0.49
CA ALA A 11 -4.03 -12.09 0.25
C ALA A 11 -3.76 -11.65 1.70
N MET A 12 -3.34 -10.40 1.90
CA MET A 12 -3.10 -9.87 3.25
C MET A 12 -4.38 -9.79 4.09
N ARG A 13 -5.54 -9.55 3.48
CA ARG A 13 -6.82 -9.56 4.21
C ARG A 13 -7.22 -10.96 4.63
N ASP A 14 -7.07 -11.91 3.72
CA ASP A 14 -7.47 -13.31 3.93
C ASP A 14 -6.57 -13.98 4.98
N GLU A 15 -5.25 -13.86 4.83
CA GLU A 15 -4.26 -14.52 5.69
C GLU A 15 -4.20 -13.94 7.12
N PHE A 16 -4.40 -12.62 7.26
CA PHE A 16 -4.28 -11.94 8.56
C PHE A 16 -5.63 -11.49 9.14
N GLU A 17 -6.73 -11.94 8.55
CA GLU A 17 -8.11 -11.59 8.97
C GLU A 17 -8.33 -10.07 9.11
N LEU A 18 -7.70 -9.29 8.24
CA LEU A 18 -7.71 -7.83 8.32
C LEU A 18 -8.94 -7.24 7.61
N SER A 19 -9.59 -6.30 8.30
CA SER A 19 -10.80 -5.63 7.83
C SER A 19 -10.52 -4.18 7.40
N PHE A 20 -10.21 -3.98 6.13
CA PHE A 20 -9.99 -2.66 5.52
C PHE A 20 -10.30 -2.67 4.02
N ARG A 21 -10.46 -1.49 3.41
CA ARG A 21 -10.59 -1.32 1.95
C ARG A 21 -9.47 -0.42 1.42
N LEU A 22 -8.97 -0.72 0.22
CA LEU A 22 -8.08 0.19 -0.51
C LEU A 22 -8.98 1.28 -1.12
N SER A 23 -8.86 2.50 -0.62
CA SER A 23 -9.67 3.66 -1.02
C SER A 23 -9.02 4.39 -2.19
N ASP A 24 -7.76 4.73 -2.05
CA ASP A 24 -6.99 5.47 -3.05
C ASP A 24 -5.61 4.85 -3.28
N PHE A 25 -5.12 4.99 -4.51
CA PHE A 25 -3.82 4.51 -4.95
C PHE A 25 -3.20 5.53 -5.90
N GLY A 26 -2.02 6.02 -5.55
CA GLY A 26 -1.23 6.89 -6.40
C GLY A 26 0.21 6.42 -6.50
N GLN A 27 0.81 6.61 -7.67
CA GLN A 27 2.22 6.33 -7.87
C GLN A 27 2.82 7.36 -8.79
N ASN A 28 4.02 7.83 -8.46
CA ASN A 28 4.80 8.70 -9.30
C ASN A 28 6.25 8.24 -9.38
N THR A 29 6.83 8.37 -10.57
CA THR A 29 8.25 8.12 -10.78
C THR A 29 9.03 9.36 -10.33
N ARG A 30 9.99 9.13 -9.45
CA ARG A 30 10.93 10.10 -8.92
C ARG A 30 12.24 9.94 -9.69
N SER A 31 12.44 10.84 -10.66
CA SER A 31 13.62 10.99 -11.54
C SER A 31 13.58 10.24 -12.89
N ALA A 32 14.06 10.93 -13.94
CA ALA A 32 14.12 10.46 -15.33
C ALA A 32 15.51 9.92 -15.75
N THR A 33 16.42 9.72 -14.79
CA THR A 33 17.80 9.23 -15.01
C THR A 33 17.94 7.77 -14.58
N SER A 34 19.09 7.13 -14.87
CA SER A 34 19.35 5.68 -14.73
C SER A 34 19.19 5.06 -13.33
N LYS A 35 18.74 5.84 -12.33
CA LYS A 35 18.31 5.43 -10.99
C LYS A 35 16.91 5.97 -10.72
N ALA A 36 15.97 5.71 -11.62
CA ALA A 36 14.59 6.13 -11.45
C ALA A 36 14.01 5.39 -10.24
N GLU A 37 13.57 6.14 -9.24
CA GLU A 37 12.85 5.60 -8.09
C GLU A 37 11.36 5.75 -8.35
N ALA A 38 10.55 4.83 -7.83
CA ALA A 38 9.11 4.92 -7.84
C ALA A 38 8.66 5.20 -6.41
N ALA A 39 7.81 6.21 -6.24
CA ALA A 39 7.13 6.48 -4.98
C ALA A 39 5.66 6.13 -5.16
N ALA A 40 5.14 5.28 -4.29
CA ALA A 40 3.73 4.91 -4.26
C ALA A 40 3.12 5.29 -2.91
N TYR A 41 1.84 5.65 -2.95
CA TYR A 41 1.03 6.02 -1.80
C TYR A 41 -0.31 5.29 -1.89
N VAL A 42 -0.78 4.84 -0.74
CA VAL A 42 -2.06 4.15 -0.61
C VAL A 42 -2.84 4.73 0.54
N GLU A 43 -4.16 4.76 0.38
CA GLU A 43 -5.10 4.99 1.47
C GLU A 43 -5.84 3.68 1.76
N LEU A 44 -5.69 3.17 2.97
CA LEU A 44 -6.49 2.08 3.50
C LEU A 44 -7.53 2.66 4.46
N VAL A 45 -8.80 2.33 4.27
CA VAL A 45 -9.89 2.74 5.16
C VAL A 45 -10.34 1.52 5.95
N THR A 46 -10.26 1.58 7.28
CA THR A 46 -10.76 0.50 8.15
C THR A 46 -12.29 0.47 8.12
N ASN A 47 -12.89 -0.64 8.56
CA ASN A 47 -14.35 -0.73 8.67
C ASN A 47 -14.94 0.31 9.67
N ASP A 48 -14.13 0.77 10.62
CA ASP A 48 -14.49 1.82 11.58
C ASP A 48 -14.44 3.24 10.97
N GLY A 49 -14.10 3.34 9.67
CA GLY A 49 -14.01 4.61 8.95
C GLY A 49 -12.69 5.36 9.11
N GLN A 50 -11.67 4.74 9.72
CA GLN A 50 -10.36 5.37 9.90
C GLN A 50 -9.52 5.24 8.63
N SER A 51 -9.08 6.37 8.08
CA SER A 51 -8.10 6.41 6.98
C SER A 51 -6.67 6.26 7.51
N VAL A 52 -5.94 5.30 6.93
CA VAL A 52 -4.53 5.05 7.19
C VAL A 52 -3.77 5.12 5.88
N TYR A 53 -2.85 6.07 5.78
CA TYR A 53 -2.02 6.24 4.60
C TYR A 53 -0.72 5.45 4.72
N GLY A 54 -0.28 4.84 3.63
CA GLY A 54 1.03 4.18 3.52
C GLY A 54 1.83 4.74 2.37
N VAL A 55 3.16 4.74 2.51
CA VAL A 55 4.08 5.21 1.47
C VAL A 55 5.18 4.17 1.30
N GLY A 56 5.51 3.88 0.04
CA GLY A 56 6.59 2.98 -0.34
C GLY A 56 7.44 3.62 -1.41
N ILE A 57 8.76 3.48 -1.29
CA ILE A 57 9.73 3.99 -2.27
C ILE A 57 10.62 2.81 -2.64
N ASP A 58 10.70 2.52 -3.93
CA ASP A 58 11.59 1.49 -4.47
C ASP A 58 11.97 1.84 -5.91
N THR A 59 13.12 1.36 -6.39
CA THR A 59 13.49 1.49 -7.82
C THR A 59 12.53 0.78 -8.77
N SER A 60 11.78 -0.20 -8.28
CA SER A 60 10.76 -0.92 -9.02
C SER A 60 9.37 -0.31 -8.81
N ILE A 61 8.74 0.07 -9.92
CA ILE A 61 7.34 0.51 -9.98
C ILE A 61 6.35 -0.54 -9.48
N THR A 62 6.76 -1.82 -9.40
CA THR A 62 5.93 -2.92 -8.91
C THR A 62 6.12 -3.14 -7.40
N ILE A 63 7.32 -2.87 -6.87
CA ILE A 63 7.64 -3.10 -5.45
C ILE A 63 7.25 -1.90 -4.59
N ALA A 64 7.48 -0.67 -5.05
CA ALA A 64 7.07 0.55 -4.35
C ALA A 64 5.61 0.50 -3.82
N PRO A 65 4.60 0.11 -4.62
CA PRO A 65 3.22 0.03 -4.13
C PRO A 65 2.98 -1.09 -3.12
N ILE A 66 3.71 -2.21 -3.20
CA ILE A 66 3.64 -3.29 -2.19
C ILE A 66 4.16 -2.75 -0.85
N LEU A 67 5.30 -2.05 -0.85
CA LEU A 67 5.86 -1.43 0.34
C LEU A 67 4.90 -0.39 0.94
N ALA A 68 4.19 0.37 0.10
CA ALA A 68 3.19 1.34 0.56
C ALA A 68 2.04 0.64 1.30
N VAL A 69 1.52 -0.46 0.76
CA VAL A 69 0.48 -1.27 1.42
C VAL A 69 0.97 -1.83 2.75
N VAL A 70 2.17 -2.42 2.79
CA VAL A 70 2.76 -2.95 4.03
C VAL A 70 2.92 -1.85 5.07
N SER A 71 3.39 -0.66 4.67
CA SER A 71 3.51 0.51 5.56
C SER A 71 2.17 0.92 6.16
N ALA A 72 1.09 0.94 5.36
CA ALA A 72 -0.26 1.25 5.85
C ALA A 72 -0.78 0.18 6.81
N ILE A 73 -0.60 -1.11 6.49
CA ILE A 73 -1.02 -2.22 7.35
C ILE A 73 -0.30 -2.18 8.70
N ASN A 74 1.02 -1.98 8.71
CA ASN A 74 1.79 -1.88 9.94
C ASN A 74 1.30 -0.73 10.83
N LYS A 75 1.01 0.43 10.23
CA LYS A 75 0.44 1.58 10.96
C LYS A 75 -0.97 1.29 11.49
N MET A 76 -1.79 0.59 10.71
CA MET A 76 -3.14 0.21 11.13
C MET A 76 -3.10 -0.76 12.32
N ILE A 77 -2.18 -1.71 12.34
CA ILE A 77 -2.01 -2.66 13.45
C ILE A 77 -1.47 -1.94 14.69
N ALA A 78 -0.42 -1.14 14.55
CA ALA A 78 0.18 -0.41 15.67
C ALA A 78 -0.78 0.61 16.32
N ALA A 79 -1.75 1.14 15.57
CA ALA A 79 -2.77 2.05 16.11
C ALA A 79 -3.87 1.34 16.93
N ARG A 80 -3.91 -0.01 16.92
CA ARG A 80 -4.84 -0.82 17.73
C ARG A 80 -4.29 -1.18 19.11
N GLU A 81 -3.01 -0.92 19.37
CA GLU A 81 -2.33 -1.14 20.66
C GLU A 81 -2.38 0.12 21.54
#